data_AF-A0A821FBY0-F1
#
_entry.id   AF-A0A821FBY0-F1
#
_cell.length_a   1.000
_cell.length_b   1.000
_cell.length_c   1.000
_cell.angle_alpha   90.00
_cell.angle_beta   90.00
_cell.angle_gamma   90.00
#
_symmetry.space_group_name_H-M   'P 1'
#
loop_
_entity.id
_entity.type
_entity.pdbx_description
1 polymer ?
#
loop_
_entity_poly.entity_id
_entity_poly.type
_entity_poly.pdbx_seq_one_letter_code
_entity_poly.pdbx_strand_id
1 'polypeptide(L)'
;DFDEIQKIFPVWGTCLGFEVLLMLTRASTGILEPCQGDDYATELIFMPNASDSRLLGPSLPSNIKYALENEPTTSNYHHFCMRPENFSADPILSTFYKMLTISPDLERRTFVSTIESRRYPIFGVQWHPENNAFEWRVNTTIPHTKDSIDITQYMANFLTNQTRQNMNHFDSLEDELKYLIYQYTPEFTDLDKTYYQQVYYFYE
;
A
#
# COMPACT_ATOMS: atom_id res chain seq x y z
N ASP A 1 8.74 -18.95 -24.12
CA ASP A 1 8.67 -17.83 -25.06
C ASP A 1 7.78 -16.71 -24.55
N PHE A 2 8.35 -15.92 -23.66
CA PHE A 2 7.84 -14.63 -23.27
C PHE A 2 9.03 -13.69 -23.51
N ASP A 3 8.92 -12.74 -24.43
CA ASP A 3 9.80 -11.57 -24.42
C ASP A 3 9.58 -10.86 -23.08
N GLU A 4 10.47 -11.12 -22.13
CA GLU A 4 10.22 -11.02 -20.68
C GLU A 4 10.19 -9.58 -20.15
N ILE A 5 10.77 -8.61 -20.87
CA ILE A 5 10.87 -7.21 -20.41
C ILE A 5 9.61 -6.39 -20.74
N GLN A 6 8.93 -6.69 -21.85
CA GLN A 6 7.72 -5.95 -22.27
C GLN A 6 6.45 -6.38 -21.50
N LYS A 7 6.54 -7.40 -20.63
CA LYS A 7 5.39 -8.00 -19.92
C LYS A 7 5.36 -7.72 -18.41
N ILE A 8 6.38 -7.08 -17.85
CA ILE A 8 6.37 -6.70 -16.43
C ILE A 8 5.44 -5.50 -16.29
N PHE A 9 4.35 -5.63 -15.54
CA PHE A 9 3.47 -4.50 -15.22
C PHE A 9 3.19 -4.52 -13.72
N PRO A 10 3.82 -3.63 -12.94
CA PRO A 10 3.64 -3.63 -11.50
C PRO A 10 2.23 -3.16 -11.12
N VAL A 11 1.68 -3.77 -10.08
CA VAL A 11 0.41 -3.38 -9.48
C VAL A 11 0.63 -3.09 -8.00
N TRP A 12 0.10 -1.98 -7.53
CA TRP A 12 0.16 -1.55 -6.14
C TRP A 12 -1.26 -1.34 -5.61
N GLY A 13 -1.56 -1.92 -4.45
CA GLY A 13 -2.81 -1.68 -3.73
C GLY A 13 -2.56 -1.04 -2.36
N THR A 14 -3.18 0.10 -2.09
CA THR A 14 -3.21 0.74 -0.77
C THR A 14 -4.62 0.64 -0.18
N CYS A 15 -4.75 0.20 1.07
CA CYS A 15 -6.01 0.09 1.80
C CYS A 15 -7.10 -0.64 0.99
N LEU A 16 -8.12 0.05 0.49
CA LEU A 16 -9.14 -0.54 -0.41
C LEU A 16 -8.52 -1.27 -1.62
N GLY A 17 -7.41 -0.75 -2.17
CA GLY A 17 -6.68 -1.42 -3.24
C GLY A 17 -6.09 -2.76 -2.79
N PHE A 18 -5.58 -2.86 -1.55
CA PHE A 18 -5.11 -4.11 -0.97
C PHE A 18 -6.26 -5.12 -0.81
N GLU A 19 -7.42 -4.65 -0.32
CA GLU A 19 -8.64 -5.47 -0.20
C GLU A 19 -9.06 -6.04 -1.55
N VAL A 20 -9.11 -5.19 -2.59
CA VAL A 20 -9.45 -5.59 -3.96
C VAL A 20 -8.45 -6.61 -4.50
N LEU A 21 -7.15 -6.46 -4.25
CA LEU A 21 -6.15 -7.46 -4.67
C LEU A 21 -6.43 -8.85 -4.09
N LEU A 22 -6.78 -8.93 -2.80
CA LEU A 22 -7.15 -10.18 -2.16
C LEU A 22 -8.45 -10.75 -2.77
N MET A 23 -9.47 -9.91 -2.95
CA MET A 23 -10.76 -10.33 -3.50
C MET A 23 -10.65 -10.85 -4.94
N LEU A 24 -9.87 -10.16 -5.78
CA LEU A 24 -9.61 -10.56 -7.16
C LEU A 24 -8.85 -11.88 -7.23
N THR A 25 -7.80 -12.02 -6.42
CA THR A 25 -7.00 -13.26 -6.36
C THR A 25 -7.84 -14.45 -5.91
N ARG A 26 -8.72 -14.22 -4.93
CA ARG A 26 -9.57 -15.27 -4.37
C ARG A 26 -10.88 -15.50 -5.15
N ALA A 27 -11.20 -14.60 -6.08
CA ALA A 27 -12.49 -14.49 -6.77
C ALA A 27 -13.69 -14.48 -5.79
N SER A 28 -13.58 -13.72 -4.70
CA SER A 28 -14.60 -13.64 -3.64
C SER A 28 -14.53 -12.31 -2.89
N THR A 29 -15.68 -11.76 -2.52
CA THR A 29 -15.78 -10.53 -1.70
C THR A 29 -15.91 -10.81 -0.21
N GLY A 30 -16.19 -12.05 0.20
CA GLY A 30 -16.49 -12.43 1.59
C GLY A 30 -15.28 -12.93 2.39
N ILE A 31 -14.10 -12.35 2.16
CA ILE A 31 -12.83 -12.85 2.73
C ILE A 31 -12.24 -11.94 3.81
N LEU A 32 -12.85 -10.77 4.01
CA LEU A 32 -12.44 -9.79 5.01
C LEU A 32 -13.42 -9.77 6.17
N GLU A 33 -12.92 -9.43 7.34
CA GLU A 33 -13.70 -9.31 8.56
C GLU A 33 -13.66 -7.88 9.09
N PRO A 34 -14.70 -7.42 9.81
CA PRO A 34 -14.64 -6.13 10.50
C PRO A 34 -13.44 -6.03 11.45
N CYS A 35 -12.76 -4.88 11.44
CA CYS A 35 -11.67 -4.55 12.34
C CYS A 35 -11.71 -3.09 12.79
N GLN A 36 -11.09 -2.80 13.93
CA GLN A 36 -11.02 -1.44 14.48
C GLN A 36 -9.78 -0.73 13.95
N GLY A 37 -9.85 -0.36 12.67
CA GLY A 37 -8.74 0.18 11.89
C GLY A 37 -8.82 1.67 11.56
N ASP A 38 -9.55 2.48 12.35
CA ASP A 38 -9.86 3.88 12.01
C ASP A 38 -9.07 4.88 12.86
N ASP A 39 -8.43 5.84 12.19
CA ASP A 39 -7.64 6.94 12.76
C ASP A 39 -6.68 6.53 13.87
N TYR A 40 -5.72 5.68 13.53
CA TYR A 40 -4.58 5.39 14.39
C TYR A 40 -3.30 5.10 13.60
N ALA A 41 -2.16 5.28 14.26
CA ALA A 41 -0.85 4.88 13.76
C ALA A 41 -0.30 3.69 14.56
N THR A 42 0.36 2.76 13.88
CA THR A 42 0.99 1.58 14.52
C THR A 42 2.25 1.17 13.78
N GLU A 43 3.04 0.35 14.46
CA GLU A 43 4.18 -0.39 13.99
C GLU A 43 3.77 -1.59 13.10
N LEU A 44 4.75 -2.12 12.36
CA LEU A 44 4.64 -3.34 11.58
C LEU A 44 5.39 -4.47 12.30
N ILE A 45 4.71 -5.60 12.50
CA ILE A 45 5.31 -6.84 12.98
C ILE A 45 5.76 -7.64 11.75
N PHE A 46 7.08 -7.73 11.55
CA PHE A 46 7.66 -8.42 10.40
C PHE A 46 7.56 -9.93 10.53
N MET A 47 7.04 -10.58 9.49
CA MET A 47 6.98 -12.03 9.39
C MET A 47 8.33 -12.60 8.90
N PRO A 48 8.66 -13.87 9.20
CA PRO A 48 9.94 -14.46 8.80
C PRO A 48 10.25 -14.40 7.30
N ASN A 49 9.21 -14.45 6.45
CA ASN A 49 9.29 -14.33 4.99
C ASN A 49 9.41 -12.88 4.48
N ALA A 50 9.53 -11.88 5.35
CA ALA A 50 9.84 -10.51 4.96
C ALA A 50 11.31 -10.33 4.60
N SER A 51 12.22 -11.07 5.23
CA SER A 51 13.67 -10.88 5.07
C SER A 51 14.18 -11.15 3.66
N ASP A 52 13.49 -12.01 2.89
CA ASP A 52 13.80 -12.35 1.50
C ASP A 52 12.81 -11.72 0.51
N SER A 53 11.97 -10.78 0.98
CA SER A 53 10.98 -10.10 0.13
C SER A 53 11.63 -9.04 -0.75
N ARG A 54 10.97 -8.68 -1.84
CA ARG A 54 11.43 -7.57 -2.69
C ARG A 54 11.18 -6.23 -2.01
N LEU A 55 10.01 -6.08 -1.40
CA LEU A 55 9.55 -4.81 -0.82
C LEU A 55 10.21 -4.49 0.54
N LEU A 56 10.38 -5.47 1.44
CA LEU A 56 10.83 -5.25 2.82
C LEU A 56 12.09 -6.05 3.18
N GLY A 57 12.77 -6.59 2.17
CA GLY A 57 13.95 -7.44 2.33
C GLY A 57 15.27 -6.65 2.30
N PRO A 58 16.33 -7.17 1.64
CA PRO A 58 17.70 -6.66 1.81
C PRO A 58 17.93 -5.20 1.41
N SER A 59 17.08 -4.64 0.53
CA SER A 59 17.19 -3.25 0.07
C SER A 59 16.50 -2.25 1.00
N LEU A 60 15.81 -2.69 2.05
CA LEU A 60 15.20 -1.82 3.06
C LEU A 60 16.30 -1.21 3.95
N PRO A 61 16.45 0.14 3.99
CA PRO A 61 17.42 0.78 4.88
C PRO A 61 17.16 0.42 6.34
N SER A 62 18.23 0.21 7.11
CA SER A 62 18.12 -0.28 8.50
C SER A 62 17.38 0.70 9.43
N ASN A 63 17.53 2.01 9.22
CA ASN A 63 16.79 3.03 9.97
C ASN A 63 15.29 2.98 9.66
N ILE A 64 14.92 2.83 8.38
CA ILE A 64 13.53 2.71 7.95
C ILE A 64 12.92 1.42 8.50
N LYS A 65 13.66 0.31 8.42
CA LYS A 65 13.24 -0.96 9.03
C LYS A 65 12.99 -0.80 10.54
N TYR A 66 13.93 -0.19 11.24
CA TYR A 66 13.81 0.03 12.69
C TYR A 66 12.57 0.86 13.03
N ALA A 67 12.33 1.96 12.31
CA ALA A 67 11.15 2.80 12.52
C ALA A 67 9.85 2.06 12.24
N LEU A 68 9.79 1.27 11.16
CA LEU A 68 8.63 0.42 10.87
C LEU A 68 8.37 -0.61 11.97
N GLU A 69 9.40 -1.18 12.59
CA GLU A 69 9.27 -2.22 13.62
C GLU A 69 8.95 -1.67 15.02
N ASN A 70 9.36 -0.44 15.33
CA ASN A 70 9.41 0.06 16.72
C ASN A 70 8.66 1.38 16.94
N GLU A 71 8.15 2.02 15.89
CA GLU A 71 7.50 3.32 15.99
C GLU A 71 6.13 3.30 15.28
N PRO A 72 5.13 4.06 15.78
CA PRO A 72 3.83 4.17 15.14
C PRO A 72 3.91 5.03 13.88
N THR A 73 4.43 4.44 12.80
CA THR A 73 4.79 5.14 11.55
C THR A 73 3.86 4.83 10.39
N THR A 74 2.91 3.90 10.56
CA THR A 74 1.95 3.51 9.53
C THR A 74 0.55 3.97 9.90
N SER A 75 -0.05 4.82 9.05
CA SER A 75 -1.41 5.33 9.29
C SER A 75 -2.47 4.35 8.78
N ASN A 76 -3.52 4.13 9.57
CA ASN A 76 -4.56 3.14 9.31
C ASN A 76 -5.94 3.79 9.32
N TYR A 77 -6.67 3.59 8.21
CA TYR A 77 -8.03 4.11 7.96
C TYR A 77 -8.85 3.05 7.20
N HIS A 78 -9.19 1.96 7.88
CA HIS A 78 -9.94 0.84 7.32
C HIS A 78 -10.90 0.23 8.35
N HIS A 79 -11.99 -0.34 7.86
CA HIS A 79 -12.99 -1.01 8.69
C HIS A 79 -13.04 -2.52 8.45
N PHE A 80 -12.29 -3.02 7.46
CA PHE A 80 -12.23 -4.42 7.09
C PHE A 80 -10.77 -4.87 6.98
N CYS A 81 -10.51 -6.08 7.47
CA CYS A 81 -9.18 -6.63 7.56
C CYS A 81 -9.15 -8.10 7.15
N MET A 82 -8.02 -8.52 6.59
CA MET A 82 -7.68 -9.94 6.44
C MET A 82 -6.97 -10.44 7.70
N ARG A 83 -7.53 -11.46 8.38
CA ARG A 83 -6.89 -12.07 9.55
C ARG A 83 -5.71 -12.97 9.14
N PRO A 84 -4.57 -12.97 9.85
CA PRO A 84 -3.39 -13.77 9.47
C PRO A 84 -3.67 -15.27 9.40
N GLU A 85 -4.53 -15.77 10.30
CA GLU A 85 -4.94 -17.18 10.36
C GLU A 85 -5.78 -17.55 9.13
N ASN A 86 -6.73 -16.69 8.75
CA ASN A 86 -7.57 -16.88 7.57
C ASN A 86 -6.74 -16.81 6.28
N PHE A 87 -5.82 -15.85 6.18
CA PHE A 87 -4.90 -15.74 5.06
C PHE A 87 -4.05 -17.00 4.90
N SER A 88 -3.52 -17.52 6.02
CA SER A 88 -2.65 -18.71 6.02
C SER A 88 -3.43 -20.00 5.74
N ALA A 89 -4.68 -20.08 6.19
CA ALA A 89 -5.57 -21.21 5.94
C ALA A 89 -6.12 -21.22 4.50
N ASP A 90 -6.15 -20.07 3.81
CA ASP A 90 -6.60 -19.99 2.43
C ASP A 90 -5.48 -20.42 1.46
N PRO A 91 -5.62 -21.57 0.76
CA PRO A 91 -4.56 -22.09 -0.09
C PRO A 91 -4.33 -21.25 -1.35
N ILE A 92 -5.31 -20.46 -1.80
CA ILE A 92 -5.19 -19.60 -2.98
C ILE A 92 -4.35 -18.37 -2.61
N LEU A 93 -4.70 -17.70 -1.50
CA LEU A 93 -3.98 -16.51 -1.05
C LEU A 93 -2.56 -16.82 -0.57
N SER A 94 -2.39 -17.81 0.29
CA SER A 94 -1.07 -18.19 0.84
C SER A 94 -0.10 -18.71 -0.22
N THR A 95 -0.60 -19.32 -1.31
CA THR A 95 0.21 -19.72 -2.47
C THR A 95 0.54 -18.53 -3.36
N PHE A 96 -0.37 -17.58 -3.53
CA PHE A 96 -0.14 -16.44 -4.43
C PHE A 96 0.75 -15.35 -3.79
N TYR A 97 0.57 -15.09 -2.50
CA TYR A 97 1.20 -13.99 -1.77
C TYR A 97 2.14 -14.48 -0.66
N LYS A 98 3.20 -13.71 -0.43
CA LYS A 98 3.92 -13.68 0.85
C LYS A 98 3.21 -12.66 1.75
N MET A 99 2.81 -13.07 2.95
CA MET A 99 2.42 -12.15 4.03
C MET A 99 3.69 -11.58 4.66
N LEU A 100 4.00 -10.31 4.43
CA LEU A 100 5.26 -9.72 4.87
C LEU A 100 5.18 -9.16 6.29
N THR A 101 4.07 -8.50 6.62
CA THR A 101 3.87 -7.94 7.96
C THR A 101 2.43 -8.13 8.41
N ILE A 102 2.26 -8.12 9.74
CA ILE A 102 0.98 -7.98 10.40
C ILE A 102 1.02 -6.74 11.31
N SER A 103 -0.14 -6.19 11.65
CA SER A 103 -0.26 -5.12 12.64
C SER A 103 -1.46 -5.37 13.55
N PRO A 104 -1.46 -4.84 14.78
CA PRO A 104 -2.64 -4.86 15.65
C PRO A 104 -3.65 -3.78 15.24
N ASP A 105 -4.93 -4.11 15.33
CA ASP A 105 -6.02 -3.14 15.36
C ASP A 105 -6.18 -2.51 16.77
N LEU A 106 -7.08 -1.53 16.94
CA LEU A 106 -7.30 -0.88 18.23
C LEU A 106 -7.80 -1.82 19.35
N GLU A 107 -8.36 -2.98 18.98
CA GLU A 107 -8.76 -4.05 19.89
C GLU A 107 -7.64 -5.09 20.12
N ARG A 108 -6.43 -4.82 19.62
CA ARG A 108 -5.26 -5.71 19.68
C ARG A 108 -5.43 -7.02 18.92
N ARG A 109 -6.38 -7.11 17.99
CA ARG A 109 -6.48 -8.23 17.05
C ARG A 109 -5.60 -7.96 15.86
N THR A 110 -4.82 -8.94 15.42
CA THR A 110 -3.90 -8.77 14.31
C THR A 110 -4.61 -8.84 12.96
N PHE A 111 -4.04 -8.17 11.96
CA PHE A 111 -4.43 -8.25 10.56
C PHE A 111 -3.19 -8.24 9.67
N VAL A 112 -3.33 -8.78 8.46
CA VAL A 112 -2.30 -8.73 7.43
C VAL A 112 -2.15 -7.29 6.94
N SER A 113 -0.99 -6.69 7.17
CA SER A 113 -0.75 -5.27 6.88
C SER A 113 0.04 -5.04 5.58
N THR A 114 0.89 -5.99 5.18
CA THR A 114 1.67 -5.89 3.94
C THR A 114 1.81 -7.25 3.26
N ILE A 115 1.60 -7.30 1.95
CA ILE A 115 1.79 -8.49 1.10
C ILE A 115 2.62 -8.17 -0.15
N GLU A 116 3.27 -9.18 -0.69
CA GLU A 116 3.76 -9.16 -2.08
C GLU A 116 3.47 -10.49 -2.76
N SER A 117 3.21 -10.50 -4.07
CA SER A 117 3.03 -11.75 -4.80
C SER A 117 4.34 -12.53 -4.84
N ARG A 118 4.27 -13.86 -4.73
CA ARG A 118 5.46 -14.72 -4.83
C ARG A 118 6.13 -14.63 -6.19
N ARG A 119 5.35 -14.40 -7.25
CA ARG A 119 5.82 -14.48 -8.65
C ARG A 119 5.67 -13.18 -9.44
N TYR A 120 4.61 -12.42 -9.19
CA TYR A 120 4.27 -11.23 -10.00
C TYR A 120 4.71 -9.95 -9.29
N PRO A 121 4.92 -8.83 -10.02
CA PRO A 121 5.23 -7.52 -9.42
C PRO A 121 3.97 -6.87 -8.81
N ILE A 122 3.26 -7.61 -7.96
CA ILE A 122 2.03 -7.17 -7.29
C ILE A 122 2.33 -6.99 -5.82
N PHE A 123 2.03 -5.81 -5.28
CA PHE A 123 2.32 -5.41 -3.91
C PHE A 123 1.07 -4.79 -3.28
N GLY A 124 0.89 -4.99 -1.99
CA GLY A 124 -0.24 -4.42 -1.28
C GLY A 124 0.11 -4.04 0.15
N VAL A 125 -0.42 -2.90 0.59
CA VAL A 125 -0.36 -2.40 1.97
C VAL A 125 -1.77 -2.05 2.43
N GLN A 126 -2.17 -2.50 3.62
CA GLN A 126 -3.46 -2.14 4.22
C GLN A 126 -3.43 -0.71 4.80
N TRP A 127 -2.25 -0.23 5.19
CA TRP A 127 -1.98 1.10 5.71
C TRP A 127 -1.66 2.10 4.59
N HIS A 128 -1.68 3.39 4.91
CA HIS A 128 -1.52 4.50 3.97
C HIS A 128 -0.12 5.13 4.06
N PRO A 129 0.87 4.70 3.26
CA PRO A 129 2.20 5.31 3.24
C PRO A 129 2.20 6.76 2.76
N GLU A 130 1.25 7.15 1.91
CA GLU A 130 1.14 8.49 1.32
C GLU A 130 0.79 9.57 2.35
N ASN A 131 -0.02 9.23 3.36
CA ASN A 131 -0.57 10.20 4.30
C ASN A 131 0.54 10.91 5.10
N ASN A 132 1.59 10.21 5.50
CA ASN A 132 2.63 10.73 6.39
C ASN A 132 3.29 12.02 5.86
N ALA A 133 3.41 12.16 4.53
CA ALA A 133 4.04 13.33 3.90
C ALA A 133 3.03 14.36 3.38
N PHE A 134 1.83 13.93 3.02
CA PHE A 134 0.90 14.74 2.22
C PHE A 134 -0.40 15.10 2.93
N GLU A 135 -0.82 14.37 3.97
CA GLU A 135 -2.11 14.58 4.63
C GLU A 135 -1.99 15.16 6.05
N TRP A 136 -2.25 16.46 6.19
CA TRP A 136 -2.01 17.31 7.38
C TRP A 136 -3.30 17.74 8.09
N ARG A 137 -4.36 16.93 8.02
CA ARG A 137 -5.64 17.24 8.68
C ARG A 137 -5.44 17.37 10.19
N VAL A 138 -5.99 18.45 10.75
CA VAL A 138 -5.96 18.72 12.21
C VAL A 138 -6.75 17.64 12.96
N ASN A 139 -6.27 17.26 14.15
CA ASN A 139 -6.88 16.24 15.03
C ASN A 139 -6.88 14.80 14.45
N THR A 140 -5.94 14.48 13.57
CA THR A 140 -5.69 13.09 13.15
C THR A 140 -4.47 12.50 13.86
N THR A 141 -4.33 11.19 13.77
CA THR A 141 -3.19 10.43 14.31
C THR A 141 -2.09 10.16 13.27
N ILE A 142 -2.17 10.80 12.10
CA ILE A 142 -1.21 10.61 11.00
C ILE A 142 0.20 10.96 11.49
N PRO A 143 1.18 10.05 11.34
CA PRO A 143 2.51 10.29 11.85
C PRO A 143 3.32 11.13 10.86
N HIS A 144 3.84 12.26 11.33
CA HIS A 144 4.64 13.22 10.55
C HIS A 144 6.10 13.31 11.01
N THR A 145 6.61 12.25 11.66
CA THR A 145 8.02 12.20 12.05
C THR A 145 8.91 12.12 10.81
N LYS A 146 10.20 12.47 10.97
CA LYS A 146 11.19 12.33 9.90
C LYS A 146 11.19 10.90 9.32
N ASP A 147 11.17 9.89 10.18
CA ASP A 147 11.18 8.50 9.74
C ASP A 147 9.87 8.11 9.03
N SER A 148 8.72 8.64 9.46
CA SER A 148 7.43 8.45 8.78
C SER A 148 7.44 8.99 7.35
N ILE A 149 8.09 10.14 7.13
CA ILE A 149 8.26 10.75 5.80
C ILE A 149 9.27 9.95 4.96
N ASP A 150 10.38 9.50 5.56
CA ASP A 150 11.36 8.64 4.89
C ASP A 150 10.72 7.32 4.42
N ILE A 151 9.79 6.76 5.20
CA ILE A 151 8.98 5.59 4.82
C ILE A 151 8.14 5.89 3.57
N THR A 152 7.39 7.01 3.53
CA THR A 152 6.64 7.41 2.32
C THR A 152 7.54 7.44 1.08
N GLN A 153 8.71 8.09 1.22
CA GLN A 153 9.66 8.21 0.12
C GLN A 153 10.24 6.86 -0.30
N TYR A 154 10.52 5.96 0.64
CA TYR A 154 10.99 4.61 0.34
C TYR A 154 9.95 3.82 -0.48
N MET A 155 8.69 3.84 -0.06
CA MET A 155 7.61 3.12 -0.74
C MET A 155 7.40 3.65 -2.17
N ALA A 156 7.40 4.98 -2.34
CA ALA A 156 7.32 5.62 -3.65
C ALA A 156 8.51 5.27 -4.55
N ASN A 157 9.74 5.28 -4.01
CA ASN A 157 10.95 4.90 -4.73
C ASN A 157 10.91 3.43 -5.17
N PHE A 158 10.47 2.54 -4.28
CA PHE A 158 10.32 1.14 -4.59
C PHE A 158 9.35 0.93 -5.76
N LEU A 159 8.14 1.49 -5.68
CA LEU A 159 7.13 1.36 -6.74
C LEU A 159 7.64 1.92 -8.07
N THR A 160 8.25 3.10 -8.05
CA THR A 160 8.84 3.72 -9.25
C THR A 160 9.95 2.86 -9.84
N ASN A 161 10.75 2.17 -9.02
CA ASN A 161 11.75 1.24 -9.51
C ASN A 161 11.13 -0.02 -10.12
N GLN A 162 9.96 -0.47 -9.65
CA GLN A 162 9.22 -1.54 -10.32
C GLN A 162 8.67 -1.07 -11.67
N THR A 163 8.16 0.16 -11.78
CA THR A 163 7.59 0.68 -13.04
C THR A 163 8.65 0.87 -14.12
N ARG A 164 9.90 1.18 -13.75
CA ARG A 164 11.04 1.27 -14.68
C ARG A 164 11.46 -0.06 -15.31
N GLN A 165 10.95 -1.20 -14.83
CA GLN A 165 11.26 -2.52 -15.41
C GLN A 165 10.44 -2.81 -16.68
N ASN A 166 9.52 -1.92 -17.05
CA ASN A 166 8.74 -2.04 -18.28
C ASN A 166 9.10 -0.90 -19.24
N MET A 167 8.95 -1.16 -20.54
CA MET A 167 9.25 -0.20 -21.61
C MET A 167 7.98 0.37 -22.23
N ASN A 168 6.85 0.35 -21.51
CA ASN A 168 5.62 0.92 -22.04
C ASN A 168 5.77 2.43 -22.18
N HIS A 169 5.25 2.96 -23.28
CA HIS A 169 5.22 4.38 -23.57
C HIS A 169 3.95 4.68 -24.39
N PHE A 170 3.55 5.95 -24.46
CA PHE A 170 2.50 6.39 -25.37
C PHE A 170 2.97 6.32 -26.83
N ASP A 171 2.03 6.21 -27.77
CA ASP A 171 2.34 6.19 -29.21
C ASP A 171 2.87 7.55 -29.70
N SER A 172 2.49 8.64 -29.03
CA SER A 172 2.91 10.00 -29.35
C SER A 172 3.03 10.88 -28.11
N LEU A 173 3.83 11.94 -28.21
CA LEU A 173 3.92 12.98 -27.17
C LEU A 173 2.59 13.71 -26.98
N GLU A 174 1.81 13.87 -28.06
CA GLU A 174 0.49 14.49 -28.00
C GLU A 174 -0.47 13.67 -27.13
N ASP A 175 -0.49 12.35 -27.31
CA ASP A 175 -1.28 11.45 -26.48
C ASP A 175 -0.80 11.47 -25.03
N GLU A 176 0.52 11.38 -24.79
CA GLU A 176 1.06 11.44 -23.41
C GLU A 176 0.58 12.70 -22.69
N LEU A 177 0.77 13.88 -23.28
CA LEU A 177 0.41 15.16 -22.67
C LEU A 177 -1.08 15.27 -22.36
N LYS A 178 -1.95 14.60 -23.14
CA LYS A 178 -3.39 14.58 -22.92
C LYS A 178 -3.81 13.81 -21.67
N TYR A 179 -3.10 12.74 -21.31
CA TYR A 179 -3.49 11.84 -20.21
C TYR A 179 -2.75 12.09 -18.89
N LEU A 180 -1.74 12.97 -18.85
CA LEU A 180 -1.03 13.32 -17.62
C LEU A 180 -1.94 14.06 -16.61
N ILE A 181 -1.70 13.81 -15.31
CA ILE A 181 -2.43 14.47 -14.21
C ILE A 181 -2.29 15.99 -14.23
N TYR A 182 -1.27 16.53 -14.90
CA TYR A 182 -1.04 17.97 -15.08
C TYR A 182 -2.15 18.68 -15.86
N GLN A 183 -3.01 17.95 -16.57
CA GLN A 183 -4.18 18.50 -17.25
C GLN A 183 -5.35 18.81 -16.30
N TYR A 184 -5.25 18.40 -15.04
CA TYR A 184 -6.32 18.50 -14.07
C TYR A 184 -5.91 19.42 -12.91
N THR A 185 -6.89 20.09 -12.32
CA THR A 185 -6.68 20.95 -11.15
C THR A 185 -7.38 20.30 -9.95
N PRO A 186 -6.66 20.03 -8.85
CA PRO A 186 -7.31 19.53 -7.65
C PRO A 186 -8.04 20.67 -6.93
N GLU A 187 -9.10 20.33 -6.20
CA GLU A 187 -9.81 21.26 -5.35
C GLU A 187 -9.35 21.10 -3.90
N PHE A 188 -9.15 22.22 -3.20
CA PHE A 188 -9.04 22.19 -1.74
C PHE A 188 -10.38 21.77 -1.17
N THR A 189 -10.35 20.82 -0.26
CA THR A 189 -11.55 20.20 0.27
C THR A 189 -11.90 20.72 1.65
N ASP A 190 -13.17 20.56 2.02
CA ASP A 190 -13.66 20.85 3.36
C ASP A 190 -13.11 19.81 4.34
N LEU A 191 -12.10 20.19 5.13
CA LEU A 191 -11.38 19.31 6.07
C LEU A 191 -12.27 18.80 7.22
N ASP A 192 -13.47 19.36 7.40
CA ASP A 192 -14.45 18.81 8.34
C ASP A 192 -15.22 17.62 7.74
N LYS A 193 -15.23 17.47 6.41
CA LYS A 193 -16.00 16.46 5.68
C LYS A 193 -15.16 15.40 4.98
N THR A 194 -13.88 15.63 4.77
CA THR A 194 -12.97 14.66 4.14
C THR A 194 -11.66 14.53 4.90
N TYR A 195 -11.00 13.39 4.69
CA TYR A 195 -9.67 13.11 5.22
C TYR A 195 -8.56 13.76 4.40
N TYR A 196 -8.80 14.02 3.12
CA TYR A 196 -7.81 14.53 2.17
C TYR A 196 -7.80 16.06 2.14
N GLN A 197 -6.64 16.72 1.99
CA GLN A 197 -6.61 18.19 1.78
C GLN A 197 -6.96 18.63 0.37
N GLN A 198 -6.66 17.77 -0.62
CA GLN A 198 -6.92 18.06 -2.02
C GLN A 198 -7.44 16.81 -2.72
N VAL A 199 -8.44 17.00 -3.58
CA VAL A 199 -9.04 15.91 -4.36
C VAL A 199 -9.18 16.34 -5.81
N TYR A 200 -8.89 15.43 -6.74
CA TYR A 200 -9.21 15.58 -8.15
C TYR A 200 -10.61 15.01 -8.42
N TYR A 201 -11.52 15.83 -8.92
CA TYR A 201 -12.83 15.39 -9.38
C TYR A 201 -12.82 15.21 -10.91
N PHE A 202 -13.32 14.08 -11.38
CA PHE A 202 -13.47 13.77 -12.80
C PHE A 202 -14.96 13.61 -13.11
N TYR A 203 -15.42 14.28 -14.16
CA TYR A 203 -16.81 14.26 -14.60
C TYR A 203 -16.90 13.52 -15.94
N GLU A 204 -17.91 12.67 -16.09
CA GLU A 204 -18.25 12.01 -17.36
C GLU A 204 -18.90 12.97 -18.36
#